data_AF-A0A3G8H2L6-F1
#
_entry.id   AF-A0A3G8H2L6-F1
#
_cell.length_a   1.000
_cell.length_b   1.000
_cell.length_c   1.000
_cell.angle_alpha   90.00
_cell.angle_beta   90.00
_cell.angle_gamma   90.00
#
_symmetry.space_group_name_H-M   'P 1'
#
loop_
_entity.id
_entity.type
_entity.pdbx_description
1 polymer ?
#
loop_
_entity_poly.entity_id
_entity_poly.type
_entity_poly.pdbx_seq_one_letter_code
_entity_poly.pdbx_strand_id
1 'polypeptide(L)'
;MSDLDDLTAWAGALLHNLAPSQRRTLMRAAAAELRRRQTLRIAAQRNPDGTPYQPRKPRLRAKAGSVRRKMFGKLRTARFMKTQADANSAAVEFAASVRRIAAVHQFGLRDRVNRGGMVVEYAQRELLGLADGDVERLGDLVVGWWGWWGDRAEGRFRPLAVLHVRAILGTGSQRIVMQKCRRSVESG
;
A
#
# COMPACT_ATOMS: atom_id res chain seq x y z
N MET A 1 -1.17 -33.37 -10.94
CA MET A 1 -0.70 -32.15 -10.28
C MET A 1 -0.96 -31.00 -11.23
N SER A 2 -1.53 -29.90 -10.74
CA SER A 2 -1.93 -28.78 -11.58
C SER A 2 -0.77 -27.80 -11.79
N ASP A 3 -0.75 -27.07 -12.90
CA ASP A 3 0.26 -26.03 -13.20
C ASP A 3 0.40 -24.99 -12.06
N LEU A 4 -0.68 -24.77 -11.30
CA LEU A 4 -0.69 -23.85 -10.15
C LEU A 4 0.08 -24.41 -8.95
N ASP A 5 0.05 -25.72 -8.74
CA ASP A 5 0.82 -26.38 -7.67
C ASP A 5 2.32 -26.31 -7.97
N ASP A 6 2.71 -26.52 -9.23
CA ASP A 6 4.10 -26.44 -9.68
C ASP A 6 4.63 -25.00 -9.59
N LEU A 7 3.81 -24.00 -9.97
CA LEU A 7 4.15 -22.59 -9.78
C LEU A 7 4.31 -22.25 -8.29
N THR A 8 3.43 -22.76 -7.43
CA THR A 8 3.48 -22.53 -5.98
C THR A 8 4.75 -23.16 -5.38
N ALA A 9 5.11 -24.38 -5.80
CA ALA A 9 6.32 -25.06 -5.36
C ALA A 9 7.58 -24.32 -5.82
N TRP A 10 7.64 -23.88 -7.08
CA TRP A 10 8.74 -23.08 -7.63
C TRP A 10 8.90 -21.74 -6.90
N ALA A 11 7.79 -21.01 -6.68
CA ALA A 11 7.80 -19.75 -5.92
C ALA A 11 8.24 -19.96 -4.47
N GLY A 12 7.83 -21.07 -3.85
CA GLY A 12 8.26 -21.49 -2.52
C GLY A 12 9.78 -21.72 -2.45
N ALA A 13 10.35 -22.40 -3.44
CA ALA A 13 11.79 -22.64 -3.53
C ALA A 13 12.59 -21.33 -3.71
N LEU A 14 12.10 -20.40 -4.54
CA LEU A 14 12.67 -19.06 -4.70
C LEU A 14 12.71 -18.27 -3.39
N LEU A 15 11.60 -18.30 -2.64
CA LEU A 15 11.53 -17.67 -1.31
C LEU A 15 12.47 -18.36 -0.30
N HIS A 16 12.62 -19.68 -0.38
CA HIS A 16 13.53 -20.42 0.49
C HIS A 16 15.00 -20.02 0.26
N ASN A 17 15.37 -19.73 -0.98
CA ASN A 17 16.72 -19.27 -1.35
C ASN A 17 17.05 -17.86 -0.84
N LEU A 18 16.06 -17.08 -0.40
CA LEU A 18 16.30 -15.81 0.28
C LEU A 18 16.65 -16.03 1.74
N ALA A 19 17.65 -15.31 2.24
CA ALA A 19 17.93 -15.29 3.68
C ALA A 19 16.72 -14.73 4.47
N PRO A 20 16.47 -15.14 5.72
CA PRO A 20 15.35 -14.62 6.51
C PRO A 20 15.32 -13.09 6.65
N SER A 21 16.48 -12.42 6.67
CA SER A 21 16.59 -10.96 6.70
C SER A 21 16.11 -10.28 5.41
N GLN A 22 16.35 -10.93 4.28
CA GLN A 22 15.93 -10.49 2.96
C GLN A 22 14.42 -10.62 2.81
N ARG A 23 13.87 -11.78 3.18
CA ARG A 23 12.41 -11.96 3.18
C ARG A 23 11.71 -10.95 4.09
N ARG A 24 12.23 -10.68 5.29
CA ARG A 24 11.68 -9.63 6.16
C ARG A 24 11.67 -8.25 5.50
N THR A 25 12.69 -7.93 4.71
CA THR A 25 12.76 -6.65 3.98
C THR A 25 11.68 -6.59 2.90
N LEU A 26 11.55 -7.67 2.12
CA LEU A 26 10.51 -7.82 1.10
C LEU A 26 9.10 -7.73 1.71
N MET A 27 8.82 -8.47 2.78
CA MET A 27 7.51 -8.46 3.45
C MET A 27 7.15 -7.10 4.04
N ARG A 28 8.12 -6.34 4.56
CA ARG A 28 7.88 -4.96 5.01
C ARG A 28 7.50 -4.04 3.85
N ALA A 29 8.16 -4.19 2.70
CA ALA A 29 7.83 -3.43 1.50
C ALA A 29 6.43 -3.78 0.99
N ALA A 30 6.09 -5.07 0.94
CA ALA A 30 4.74 -5.55 0.60
C ALA A 30 3.66 -5.01 1.54
N ALA A 31 3.88 -5.08 2.87
CA ALA A 31 2.95 -4.53 3.86
C ALA A 31 2.77 -3.01 3.72
N ALA A 32 3.85 -2.28 3.45
CA ALA A 32 3.80 -0.84 3.21
C ALA A 32 2.98 -0.49 1.96
N GLU A 33 3.17 -1.24 0.87
CA GLU A 33 2.44 -1.07 -0.37
C GLU A 33 0.95 -1.41 -0.20
N LEU A 34 0.64 -2.53 0.45
CA LEU A 34 -0.73 -2.87 0.85
C LEU A 34 -1.37 -1.71 1.61
N ARG A 35 -0.73 -1.22 2.68
CA ARG A 35 -1.28 -0.11 3.48
C ARG A 35 -1.53 1.13 2.63
N ARG A 36 -0.62 1.45 1.70
CA ARG A 36 -0.75 2.58 0.78
C ARG A 36 -2.00 2.43 -0.08
N ARG A 37 -2.21 1.27 -0.70
CA ARG A 37 -3.37 0.99 -1.55
C ARG A 37 -4.68 1.00 -0.76
N GLN A 38 -4.72 0.37 0.42
CA GLN A 38 -5.88 0.45 1.33
C GLN A 38 -6.21 1.92 1.70
N THR A 39 -5.18 2.71 2.04
CA THR A 39 -5.34 4.12 2.41
C THR A 39 -5.92 4.96 1.27
N LEU A 40 -5.44 4.76 0.05
CA LEU A 40 -5.91 5.46 -1.15
C LEU A 40 -7.36 5.07 -1.47
N ARG A 41 -7.68 3.77 -1.42
CA ARG A 41 -9.03 3.26 -1.68
C ARG A 41 -10.05 3.78 -0.66
N ILE A 42 -9.72 3.76 0.63
CA ILE A 42 -10.57 4.34 1.68
C ILE A 42 -10.74 5.85 1.48
N ALA A 43 -9.69 6.57 1.05
CA ALA A 43 -9.78 8.01 0.74
C ALA A 43 -10.70 8.30 -0.47
N ALA A 44 -10.74 7.37 -1.43
CA ALA A 44 -11.65 7.38 -2.57
C ALA A 44 -13.09 6.93 -2.21
N GLN A 45 -13.31 6.39 -1.00
CA GLN A 45 -14.61 5.87 -0.52
C GLN A 45 -15.15 4.73 -1.37
N ARG A 46 -14.30 3.76 -1.72
CA ARG A 46 -14.67 2.59 -2.54
C ARG A 46 -14.37 1.27 -1.84
N ASN A 47 -15.18 0.25 -2.11
CA ASN A 47 -14.92 -1.14 -1.76
C ASN A 47 -13.83 -1.75 -2.68
N PRO A 48 -13.27 -2.94 -2.36
CA PRO A 48 -12.27 -3.63 -3.17
C PRO A 48 -12.75 -3.94 -4.60
N ASP A 49 -14.03 -4.25 -4.77
CA ASP A 49 -14.72 -4.46 -6.05
C ASP A 49 -14.92 -3.16 -6.89
N GLY A 50 -14.44 -2.02 -6.37
CA GLY A 50 -14.55 -0.72 -7.01
C GLY A 50 -15.86 0.04 -6.76
N THR A 51 -16.88 -0.57 -6.17
CA THR A 51 -18.17 0.07 -5.85
C THR A 51 -18.01 1.17 -4.79
N PRO A 52 -18.78 2.26 -4.84
CA PRO A 52 -18.71 3.30 -3.82
C PRO A 52 -19.31 2.83 -2.50
N TYR A 53 -18.74 3.27 -1.38
CA TYR A 53 -19.34 3.03 -0.06
C TYR A 53 -20.75 3.60 0.03
N GLN A 54 -21.65 2.86 0.67
CA GLN A 54 -22.99 3.37 0.91
C GLN A 54 -22.94 4.69 1.72
N PRO A 55 -23.62 5.75 1.28
CA PRO A 55 -23.62 7.04 1.97
C PRO A 55 -24.12 6.94 3.41
N ARG A 56 -23.68 7.88 4.26
CA ARG A 56 -24.26 8.03 5.61
C ARG A 56 -25.67 8.61 5.49
N LYS A 57 -26.59 8.13 6.34
CA LYS A 57 -27.92 8.76 6.51
C LYS A 57 -27.76 10.28 6.74
N PRO A 58 -28.56 11.13 6.08
CA PRO A 58 -28.52 12.57 6.29
C PRO A 58 -28.89 12.90 7.73
N ARG A 59 -28.22 13.90 8.32
CA ARG A 59 -28.57 14.39 9.66
C ARG A 59 -29.58 15.51 9.48
N LEU A 60 -30.77 15.36 10.05
CA LEU A 60 -31.88 16.30 9.92
C LEU A 60 -31.55 17.72 10.42
N ARG A 61 -30.61 17.85 11.37
CA ARG A 61 -30.19 19.14 11.97
C ARG A 61 -28.82 19.64 11.47
N ALA A 62 -28.38 19.25 10.28
CA ALA A 62 -27.10 19.74 9.75
C ALA A 62 -27.24 21.19 9.26
N LYS A 63 -26.29 22.06 9.63
CA LYS A 63 -26.24 23.46 9.16
C LYS A 63 -25.99 23.51 7.65
N ALA A 64 -26.80 24.26 6.93
CA ALA A 64 -26.61 24.51 5.50
C ALA A 64 -25.21 25.11 5.24
N GLY A 65 -24.51 24.62 4.21
CA GLY A 65 -23.16 25.07 3.84
C GLY A 65 -21.99 24.40 4.58
N SER A 66 -22.23 23.46 5.50
CA SER A 66 -21.14 22.75 6.19
C SER A 66 -20.46 21.71 5.27
N VAL A 67 -19.15 21.85 5.05
CA VAL A 67 -18.36 20.85 4.32
C VAL A 67 -18.27 19.55 5.11
N ARG A 68 -18.83 18.48 4.56
CA ARG A 68 -18.88 17.17 5.21
C ARG A 68 -17.54 16.45 5.07
N ARG A 69 -16.91 16.11 6.19
CA ARG A 69 -15.69 15.27 6.21
C ARG A 69 -15.99 13.88 5.64
N LYS A 70 -15.12 13.37 4.75
CA LYS A 70 -15.16 11.98 4.24
C LYS A 70 -15.11 10.96 5.39
N MET A 71 -15.72 9.78 5.19
CA MET A 71 -15.71 8.73 6.23
C MET A 71 -14.29 8.18 6.42
N PHE A 72 -14.02 7.64 7.60
CA PHE A 72 -12.79 6.88 7.87
C PHE A 72 -11.47 7.65 7.69
N GLY A 73 -11.53 8.98 7.56
CA GLY A 73 -10.34 9.82 7.39
C GLY A 73 -9.30 9.64 8.50
N LYS A 74 -9.74 9.34 9.72
CA LYS A 74 -8.85 9.01 10.85
C LYS A 74 -8.33 7.57 10.77
N LEU A 75 -9.20 6.61 10.44
CA LEU A 75 -8.86 5.17 10.37
C LEU A 75 -7.76 4.90 9.33
N ARG A 76 -7.75 5.62 8.21
CA ARG A 76 -6.75 5.47 7.14
C ARG A 76 -5.35 6.04 7.45
N THR A 77 -5.14 6.65 8.62
CA THR A 77 -3.84 7.22 8.97
C THR A 77 -2.92 6.16 9.55
N ALA A 78 -1.59 6.35 9.44
CA ALA A 78 -0.59 5.42 10.00
C ALA A 78 -0.69 5.24 11.53
N ARG A 79 -1.37 6.16 12.24
CA ARG A 79 -1.68 6.00 13.66
C ARG A 79 -2.63 4.83 13.91
N PHE A 80 -3.58 4.60 13.01
CA PHE A 80 -4.68 3.63 13.20
C PHE A 80 -4.62 2.44 12.24
N MET A 81 -4.00 2.58 11.06
CA MET A 81 -3.76 1.50 10.12
C MET A 81 -2.29 1.07 10.21
N LYS A 82 -2.06 -0.13 10.74
CA LYS A 82 -0.75 -0.69 11.07
C LYS A 82 -0.36 -1.75 10.05
N THR A 83 0.94 -1.93 9.92
CA THR A 83 1.55 -2.98 9.10
C THR A 83 2.24 -3.94 10.04
N GLN A 84 2.05 -5.24 9.83
CA GLN A 84 2.81 -6.32 10.45
C GLN A 84 3.56 -7.06 9.36
N ALA A 85 4.81 -7.42 9.61
CA ALA A 85 5.59 -8.19 8.66
C ALA A 85 6.65 -9.02 9.38
N ASP A 86 6.76 -10.29 8.99
CA ASP A 86 7.82 -11.20 9.41
C ASP A 86 8.52 -11.79 8.17
N ALA A 87 9.25 -12.90 8.30
CA ALA A 87 9.97 -13.49 7.17
C ALA A 87 9.06 -14.21 6.16
N ASN A 88 7.81 -14.46 6.51
CA ASN A 88 6.87 -15.31 5.77
C ASN A 88 5.51 -14.62 5.57
N SER A 89 5.22 -13.55 6.31
CA SER A 89 3.93 -12.86 6.26
C SER A 89 4.07 -11.35 6.16
N ALA A 90 3.10 -10.72 5.48
CA ALA A 90 2.88 -9.29 5.41
C ALA A 90 1.39 -9.02 5.59
N ALA A 91 1.03 -8.16 6.54
CA ALA A 91 -0.36 -7.88 6.87
C ALA A 91 -0.59 -6.40 7.15
N VAL A 92 -1.82 -5.96 6.91
CA VAL A 92 -2.33 -4.64 7.29
C VAL A 92 -3.50 -4.83 8.24
N GLU A 93 -3.45 -4.17 9.38
CA GLU A 93 -4.47 -4.30 10.42
C GLU A 93 -4.86 -2.94 11.00
N PHE A 94 -5.96 -2.90 11.73
CA PHE A 94 -6.36 -1.74 12.49
C PHE A 94 -5.87 -1.83 13.95
N ALA A 95 -5.41 -0.70 14.48
CA ALA A 95 -5.05 -0.56 15.88
C ALA A 95 -6.23 -0.95 16.79
N ALA A 96 -5.94 -1.56 17.94
CA ALA A 96 -6.95 -2.10 18.86
C ALA A 96 -8.07 -1.09 19.20
N SER A 97 -7.70 0.19 19.41
CA SER A 97 -8.64 1.27 19.75
C SER A 97 -9.71 1.57 18.70
N VAL A 98 -9.50 1.20 17.43
CA VAL A 98 -10.48 1.40 16.35
C VAL A 98 -10.95 0.09 15.71
N ARG A 99 -10.44 -1.06 16.17
CA ARG A 99 -10.70 -2.38 15.59
C ARG A 99 -12.18 -2.74 15.58
N ARG A 100 -12.90 -2.46 16.67
CA ARG A 100 -14.36 -2.67 16.76
C ARG A 100 -15.10 -1.89 15.68
N ILE A 101 -14.83 -0.58 15.56
CA ILE A 101 -15.48 0.28 14.57
C ILE A 101 -15.17 -0.21 13.16
N ALA A 102 -13.91 -0.56 12.90
CA ALA A 102 -13.51 -1.11 11.61
C ALA A 102 -14.24 -2.42 11.30
N ALA A 103 -14.34 -3.36 12.24
CA ALA A 103 -15.05 -4.62 12.06
C ALA A 103 -16.55 -4.43 11.80
N VAL A 104 -17.19 -3.53 12.56
CA VAL A 104 -18.60 -3.18 12.36
C VAL A 104 -18.86 -2.72 10.93
N HIS A 105 -17.98 -1.89 10.37
CA HIS A 105 -18.11 -1.47 8.99
C HIS A 105 -17.68 -2.54 7.98
N GLN A 106 -16.60 -3.28 8.25
CA GLN A 106 -16.07 -4.34 7.38
C GLN A 106 -17.12 -5.41 7.07
N PHE A 107 -17.91 -5.80 8.08
CA PHE A 107 -18.87 -6.89 7.99
C PHE A 107 -20.34 -6.43 8.09
N GLY A 108 -20.59 -5.12 8.15
CA GLY A 108 -21.95 -4.58 8.27
C GLY A 108 -22.65 -4.96 9.58
N LEU A 109 -21.93 -5.01 10.70
CA LEU A 109 -22.48 -5.46 11.97
C LEU A 109 -23.40 -4.42 12.62
N ARG A 110 -24.14 -4.88 13.64
CA ARG A 110 -24.89 -4.01 14.54
C ARG A 110 -23.99 -3.43 15.61
N ASP A 111 -24.12 -2.14 15.90
CA ASP A 111 -23.38 -1.51 17.00
C ASP A 111 -24.23 -0.49 17.78
N ARG A 112 -23.85 -0.26 19.05
CA ARG A 112 -24.49 0.71 19.94
C ARG A 112 -24.00 2.13 19.61
N VAL A 113 -24.94 3.04 19.34
CA VAL A 113 -24.65 4.40 18.88
C VAL A 113 -24.60 5.41 20.03
N ASN A 114 -25.28 5.13 21.14
CA ASN A 114 -25.33 6.02 22.31
C ASN A 114 -25.34 5.23 23.63
N ARG A 115 -25.18 5.95 24.75
CA ARG A 115 -25.29 5.36 26.10
C ARG A 115 -26.69 4.84 26.41
N GLY A 116 -27.72 5.36 25.74
CA GLY A 116 -29.12 4.93 25.86
C GLY A 116 -29.46 3.62 25.13
N GLY A 117 -28.47 2.89 24.61
CA GLY A 117 -28.66 1.54 24.08
C GLY A 117 -29.23 1.45 22.67
N MET A 118 -29.34 2.56 21.93
CA MET A 118 -29.77 2.51 20.53
C MET A 118 -28.77 1.70 19.69
N VAL A 119 -29.23 0.58 19.13
CA VAL A 119 -28.45 -0.29 18.25
C VAL A 119 -28.85 -0.02 16.80
N VAL A 120 -27.86 0.21 15.94
CA VAL A 120 -28.07 0.41 14.51
C VAL A 120 -27.27 -0.61 13.74
N GLU A 121 -27.87 -1.16 12.68
CA GLU A 121 -27.18 -1.97 11.70
C GLU A 121 -26.46 -1.08 10.69
N TYR A 122 -25.18 -1.36 10.48
CA TYR A 122 -24.36 -0.59 9.57
C TYR A 122 -24.28 -1.28 8.23
N ALA A 123 -24.38 -0.51 7.16
CA ALA A 123 -24.04 -1.04 5.85
C ALA A 123 -22.58 -1.50 5.78
N GLN A 124 -22.35 -2.61 5.10
CA GLN A 124 -21.02 -3.13 4.85
C GLN A 124 -20.21 -2.13 4.01
N ARG A 125 -18.97 -1.90 4.44
CA ARG A 125 -17.96 -1.06 3.79
C ARG A 125 -16.62 -1.74 4.03
N GLU A 126 -16.11 -2.41 3.01
CA GLU A 126 -14.93 -3.25 3.11
C GLU A 126 -13.67 -2.37 3.18
N LEU A 127 -13.26 -2.04 4.40
CA LEU A 127 -12.12 -1.17 4.67
C LEU A 127 -10.78 -1.84 4.36
N LEU A 128 -10.67 -3.14 4.60
CA LEU A 128 -9.54 -3.98 4.22
C LEU A 128 -10.02 -5.01 3.20
N GLY A 129 -9.24 -5.23 2.15
CA GLY A 129 -9.54 -6.19 1.09
C GLY A 129 -8.65 -5.95 -0.11
N LEU A 130 -8.39 -7.01 -0.88
CA LEU A 130 -7.60 -6.92 -2.11
C LEU A 130 -8.48 -6.42 -3.23
N ALA A 131 -8.12 -5.27 -3.80
CA ALA A 131 -8.75 -4.73 -4.99
C ALA A 131 -8.06 -5.25 -6.25
N ASP A 132 -8.70 -5.05 -7.40
CA ASP A 132 -8.11 -5.37 -8.70
C ASP A 132 -6.72 -4.73 -8.86
N GLY A 133 -5.76 -5.48 -9.39
CA GLY A 133 -4.39 -5.02 -9.55
C GLY A 133 -3.54 -5.08 -8.27
N ASP A 134 -4.10 -5.39 -7.08
CA ASP A 134 -3.33 -5.49 -5.84
C ASP A 134 -2.35 -6.66 -5.90
N VAL A 135 -2.81 -7.82 -6.37
CA VAL A 135 -1.99 -9.04 -6.49
C VAL A 135 -0.87 -8.83 -7.50
N GLU A 136 -1.19 -8.25 -8.65
CA GLU A 136 -0.23 -7.93 -9.71
C GLU A 136 0.85 -7.00 -9.18
N ARG A 137 0.50 -5.90 -8.50
CA ARG A 137 1.48 -4.98 -7.92
C ARG A 137 2.36 -5.61 -6.85
N LEU A 138 1.82 -6.52 -6.05
CA LEU A 138 2.63 -7.26 -5.11
C LEU A 138 3.57 -8.22 -5.83
N GLY A 139 3.10 -8.90 -6.88
CA GLY A 139 3.93 -9.72 -7.76
C GLY A 139 5.07 -8.91 -8.39
N ASP A 140 4.77 -7.74 -8.95
CA ASP A 140 5.76 -6.84 -9.53
C ASP A 140 6.78 -6.34 -8.50
N LEU A 141 6.35 -6.09 -7.27
CA LEU A 141 7.24 -5.73 -6.18
C LEU A 141 8.19 -6.90 -5.85
N VAL A 142 7.69 -8.13 -5.80
CA VAL A 142 8.50 -9.33 -5.54
C VAL A 142 9.50 -9.56 -6.68
N VAL A 143 9.05 -9.52 -7.94
CA VAL A 143 9.90 -9.71 -9.12
C VAL A 143 10.94 -8.60 -9.23
N GLY A 144 10.55 -7.34 -9.02
CA GLY A 144 11.47 -6.21 -9.03
C GLY A 144 12.51 -6.29 -7.91
N TRP A 145 12.12 -6.77 -6.72
CA TRP A 145 13.04 -7.02 -5.61
C TRP A 145 14.05 -8.12 -5.94
N TRP A 146 13.61 -9.18 -6.62
CA TRP A 146 14.48 -10.25 -7.11
C TRP A 146 15.50 -9.76 -8.13
N GLY A 147 15.07 -9.02 -9.16
CA GLY A 147 15.97 -8.45 -10.17
C GLY A 147 17.02 -7.52 -9.57
N TRP A 148 16.60 -6.64 -8.66
CA TRP A 148 17.51 -5.75 -7.91
C TRP A 148 18.52 -6.48 -7.02
N TRP A 149 18.16 -7.67 -6.52
CA TRP A 149 19.04 -8.46 -5.67
C TRP A 149 20.01 -9.34 -6.47
N GLY A 150 19.56 -9.94 -7.57
CA GLY A 150 20.40 -10.69 -8.50
C GLY A 150 21.59 -9.86 -9.00
N ASP A 151 21.32 -8.61 -9.42
CA ASP A 151 22.36 -7.68 -9.87
C ASP A 151 23.40 -7.34 -8.79
N ARG A 152 23.02 -7.37 -7.49
CA ARG A 152 23.95 -7.14 -6.39
C ARG A 152 24.76 -8.38 -6.04
N ALA A 153 24.13 -9.56 -6.03
CA ALA A 153 24.81 -10.82 -5.72
C ALA A 153 25.87 -11.18 -6.77
N GLU A 154 25.64 -10.76 -8.03
CA GLU A 154 26.55 -11.01 -9.16
C GLU A 154 27.54 -9.87 -9.40
N GLY A 155 27.59 -8.86 -8.51
CA GLY A 155 28.52 -7.74 -8.63
C GLY A 155 28.29 -6.82 -9.84
N ARG A 156 27.12 -6.91 -10.50
CA ARG A 156 26.78 -6.11 -11.69
C ARG A 156 26.30 -4.69 -11.37
N PHE A 157 26.27 -4.30 -10.08
CA PHE A 157 25.77 -2.99 -9.65
C PHE A 157 26.85 -1.89 -9.72
N ARG A 158 26.71 -0.94 -10.67
CA ARG A 158 27.35 0.38 -10.61
C ARG A 158 26.29 1.41 -10.18
N PRO A 159 26.34 1.99 -8.96
CA PRO A 159 25.30 2.89 -8.48
C PRO A 159 25.32 4.22 -9.26
N LEU A 160 24.48 4.37 -10.29
CA LEU A 160 24.13 5.65 -10.89
C LEU A 160 22.80 6.16 -10.29
N ALA A 161 22.78 6.48 -8.99
CA ALA A 161 21.67 7.24 -8.37
C ALA A 161 22.01 7.68 -6.94
N VAL A 162 22.99 8.57 -6.77
CA VAL A 162 23.01 9.46 -5.59
C VAL A 162 22.39 10.77 -6.03
N LEU A 163 21.06 10.83 -5.99
CA LEU A 163 20.30 12.05 -6.21
C LEU A 163 20.44 12.93 -4.96
N HIS A 164 21.50 13.74 -4.89
CA HIS A 164 21.60 14.83 -3.93
C HIS A 164 20.62 15.94 -4.35
N VAL A 165 19.35 15.84 -3.94
CA VAL A 165 18.44 16.99 -3.98
C VAL A 165 18.74 17.86 -2.77
N ARG A 166 19.75 18.73 -2.91
CA ARG A 166 19.86 19.93 -2.08
C ARG A 166 19.13 21.05 -2.80
N ALA A 167 17.92 21.33 -2.35
CA ALA A 167 17.21 22.56 -2.70
C ALA A 167 17.97 23.74 -2.09
N ILE A 168 18.44 24.68 -2.93
CA ILE A 168 18.67 26.05 -2.51
C ILE A 168 17.77 26.93 -3.38
N LEU A 169 16.87 27.62 -2.69
CA LEU A 169 16.07 28.72 -3.20
C LEU A 169 17.01 29.81 -3.73
N GLY A 170 16.77 30.30 -4.95
CA GLY A 170 17.45 31.50 -5.42
C GLY A 170 17.56 31.60 -6.93
N THR A 171 16.56 32.25 -7.53
CA THR A 171 16.68 33.14 -8.70
C THR A 171 17.51 32.69 -9.91
N GLY A 172 16.81 32.53 -11.04
CA GLY A 172 17.28 33.11 -12.30
C GLY A 172 17.82 32.14 -13.34
N SER A 173 17.05 32.06 -14.42
CA SER A 173 17.52 31.82 -15.78
C SER A 173 17.83 30.38 -16.23
N GLN A 174 17.11 30.01 -17.27
CA GLN A 174 17.15 28.76 -18.01
C GLN A 174 18.39 28.71 -18.91
N ARG A 175 19.13 27.59 -18.84
CA ARG A 175 19.74 26.89 -19.99
C ARG A 175 20.58 25.72 -19.49
N ILE A 176 20.11 24.49 -19.71
CA ILE A 176 21.00 23.32 -19.72
C ILE A 176 20.94 22.76 -21.13
N VAL A 177 21.99 23.07 -21.89
CA VAL A 177 22.25 22.54 -23.22
C VAL A 177 22.56 21.04 -23.06
N MET A 178 21.73 20.17 -23.64
CA MET A 178 22.06 18.76 -23.77
C MET A 178 23.10 18.60 -24.89
N GLN A 179 24.38 18.53 -24.52
CA GLN A 179 25.42 18.09 -25.44
C GLN A 179 25.68 16.60 -25.21
N LYS A 180 25.34 15.81 -26.23
CA LYS A 180 25.59 14.38 -26.36
C LYS A 180 27.10 14.16 -26.51
N CYS A 181 27.79 13.85 -25.41
CA CYS A 181 29.19 13.45 -25.49
C CYS A 181 29.27 11.96 -25.84
N ARG A 182 29.41 11.67 -27.14
CA ARG A 182 30.01 10.40 -27.60
C ARG A 182 31.45 10.40 -27.10
N ARG A 183 31.88 9.34 -26.42
CA ARG A 183 33.29 8.96 -26.43
C ARG A 183 33.42 7.64 -27.17
N SER A 184 34.17 7.76 -28.26
CA SER A 184 34.73 6.69 -29.05
C SER A 184 35.54 5.74 -28.17
N VAL A 185 35.38 4.45 -28.48
CA VAL A 185 36.29 3.38 -28.12
C VAL A 185 37.10 3.11 -29.39
N GLU A 186 38.43 3.11 -29.30
CA GLU A 186 39.42 2.47 -30.19
C GLU A 186 40.80 2.98 -29.70
N SER A 187 41.59 2.18 -28.97
CA SER A 187 42.46 1.06 -29.42
C SER A 187 43.55 1.51 -30.39
N GLY A 188 44.78 1.60 -29.89
CA GLY A 188 46.01 1.98 -30.59
C GLY A 188 47.07 2.42 -29.59
#